data_AF-A0A661DWS6-F1
#
_entry.id   AF-A0A661DWS6-F1
#
_cell.length_a   1.000
_cell.length_b   1.000
_cell.length_c   1.000
_cell.angle_alpha   90.00
_cell.angle_beta   90.00
_cell.angle_gamma   90.00
#
_symmetry.space_group_name_H-M   'P 1'
#
loop_
_entity.id
_entity.type
_entity.pdbx_description
1 polymer ?
#
loop_
_entity_poly.entity_id
_entity_poly.type
_entity_poly.pdbx_seq_one_letter_code
_entity_poly.pdbx_strand_id
1 'polypeptide(L)'
;MNNDKYIYFVLLQSPNGKMKSNYGFKSYSKENGSIAEYHEGRVDRNGDAESYKVTFSRRHRVVPVHKSASGKDRDGEKIMKVDYFRGHPECEGSPNANGRRPKFKEMNADKDIDIALEANKVRREAETLAANLTGENLKNAAALIGKVGGTQKSLKFAVMQAAFHDPDEFLAKVNDDQFKARGFIQRAIKQEVLKREGFIIKFGGSTIGIDEDEAIHAILKDKDLYNSIDKLLKTKK
;
A
#
# COMPACT_ATOMS: atom_id res chain seq x y z
N MET A 1 -10.42 -29.99 -5.44
CA MET A 1 -11.67 -29.22 -5.41
C MET A 1 -11.89 -28.65 -6.81
N ASN A 2 -13.07 -28.81 -7.39
CA ASN A 2 -13.35 -28.29 -8.74
C ASN A 2 -13.62 -26.77 -8.64
N ASN A 3 -12.54 -25.99 -8.56
CA ASN A 3 -12.56 -24.55 -8.22
C ASN A 3 -13.21 -23.69 -9.31
N ASP A 4 -13.40 -24.20 -10.53
CA ASP A 4 -13.88 -23.38 -11.65
C ASP A 4 -15.36 -23.00 -11.56
N LYS A 5 -16.16 -23.74 -10.81
CA LYS A 5 -17.62 -23.53 -10.71
C LYS A 5 -18.05 -22.64 -9.55
N TYR A 6 -17.15 -22.35 -8.62
CA TYR A 6 -17.47 -21.63 -7.38
C TYR A 6 -16.64 -20.35 -7.25
N ILE A 7 -17.24 -19.35 -6.62
CA ILE A 7 -16.56 -18.18 -6.07
C ILE A 7 -16.66 -18.31 -4.55
N TYR A 8 -15.57 -18.04 -3.86
CA TYR A 8 -15.49 -18.18 -2.41
C TYR A 8 -15.54 -16.80 -1.79
N PHE A 9 -16.40 -16.61 -0.78
CA PHE A 9 -16.40 -15.40 0.04
C PHE A 9 -15.85 -15.75 1.42
N VAL A 10 -14.95 -14.93 1.95
CA VAL A 10 -14.29 -15.15 3.24
C VAL A 10 -14.59 -14.01 4.21
N LEU A 11 -14.93 -14.37 5.44
CA LEU A 11 -15.12 -13.42 6.53
C LEU A 11 -13.76 -12.82 6.95
N LEU A 12 -13.63 -11.50 6.98
CA LEU A 12 -12.41 -10.79 7.40
C LEU A 12 -12.22 -10.89 8.93
N GLN A 13 -10.97 -10.97 9.41
CA GLN A 13 -10.71 -10.93 10.85
C GLN A 13 -10.89 -9.51 11.39
N SER A 14 -11.42 -9.39 12.61
CA SER A 14 -11.37 -8.12 13.34
C SER A 14 -9.89 -7.77 13.63
N PRO A 15 -9.49 -6.50 13.55
CA PRO A 15 -8.10 -6.05 13.80
C PRO A 15 -7.51 -6.56 15.12
N ASN A 16 -8.37 -6.83 16.11
CA ASN A 16 -7.95 -7.28 17.45
C ASN A 16 -7.88 -8.81 17.60
N GLY A 17 -7.91 -9.59 16.51
CA GLY A 17 -7.76 -11.05 16.48
C GLY A 17 -8.88 -11.87 17.15
N LYS A 18 -9.78 -11.23 17.92
CA LYS A 18 -10.91 -11.88 18.61
C LYS A 18 -12.22 -11.61 17.87
N MET A 19 -12.66 -12.57 17.05
CA MET A 19 -14.05 -12.58 16.54
C MET A 19 -14.96 -13.28 17.54
N LYS A 20 -15.92 -12.53 18.11
CA LYS A 20 -16.82 -12.99 19.17
C LYS A 20 -18.12 -13.64 18.67
N SER A 21 -18.40 -13.80 17.38
CA SER A 21 -19.70 -14.34 16.94
C SER A 21 -19.72 -14.85 15.50
N ASN A 22 -20.74 -15.65 15.17
CA ASN A 22 -21.14 -15.93 13.79
C ASN A 22 -21.62 -14.62 13.15
N TYR A 23 -21.39 -14.45 11.85
CA TYR A 23 -21.89 -13.33 11.07
C TYR A 23 -22.83 -13.85 9.98
N GLY A 24 -23.88 -13.12 9.67
CA GLY A 24 -24.81 -13.51 8.63
C GLY A 24 -25.74 -12.38 8.26
N PHE A 25 -26.30 -12.47 7.06
CA PHE A 25 -27.21 -11.48 6.51
C PHE A 25 -28.27 -12.17 5.64
N LYS A 26 -29.39 -11.48 5.43
CA LYS A 26 -30.51 -11.94 4.58
C LYS A 26 -30.88 -10.93 3.51
N SER A 27 -30.31 -9.73 3.58
CA SER A 27 -30.65 -8.61 2.72
C SER A 27 -29.39 -7.94 2.19
N TYR A 28 -29.55 -7.21 1.10
CA TYR A 28 -28.53 -6.39 0.46
C TYR A 28 -29.13 -5.03 0.09
N SER A 29 -28.27 -4.07 -0.23
CA SER A 29 -28.71 -2.78 -0.74
C SER A 29 -28.72 -2.80 -2.26
N LYS A 30 -29.79 -2.32 -2.88
CA LYS A 30 -29.85 -2.00 -4.31
C LYS A 30 -29.15 -0.66 -4.59
N GLU A 31 -28.86 -0.37 -5.85
CA GLU A 31 -28.18 0.87 -6.29
C GLU A 31 -28.94 2.14 -5.90
N ASN A 32 -30.28 2.07 -5.82
CA ASN A 32 -31.14 3.16 -5.36
C ASN A 32 -31.18 3.32 -3.83
N GLY A 33 -30.39 2.54 -3.08
CA GLY A 33 -30.35 2.56 -1.62
C GLY A 33 -31.44 1.75 -0.93
N SER A 34 -32.39 1.14 -1.66
CA SER A 34 -33.42 0.29 -1.05
C SER A 34 -32.84 -1.04 -0.56
N ILE A 35 -33.43 -1.61 0.50
CA ILE A 35 -33.02 -2.91 1.03
C ILE A 35 -33.88 -4.00 0.38
N ALA A 36 -33.23 -5.02 -0.17
CA ALA A 36 -33.87 -6.17 -0.81
C ALA A 36 -33.41 -7.48 -0.18
N GLU A 37 -34.24 -8.53 -0.25
CA GLU A 37 -33.90 -9.89 0.17
C GLU A 37 -33.74 -10.80 -1.04
N TYR A 38 -32.84 -11.79 -0.93
CA TYR A 38 -32.61 -12.79 -1.97
C TYR A 38 -33.40 -14.06 -1.66
N HIS A 39 -34.16 -14.56 -2.64
CA HIS A 39 -34.98 -15.78 -2.51
C HIS A 39 -34.49 -16.86 -3.47
N GLU A 40 -34.25 -18.07 -2.94
CA GLU A 40 -33.84 -19.25 -3.74
C GLU A 40 -35.03 -20.05 -4.30
N GLY A 41 -36.23 -19.47 -4.30
CA GLY A 41 -37.46 -20.14 -4.75
C GLY A 41 -37.99 -21.21 -3.80
N ARG A 42 -37.50 -21.25 -2.56
CA ARG A 42 -38.10 -22.03 -1.47
C ARG A 42 -39.29 -21.27 -0.89
N VAL A 43 -40.31 -22.01 -0.49
CA VAL A 43 -41.44 -21.48 0.27
C VAL A 43 -41.43 -22.08 1.66
N ASP A 44 -41.84 -21.29 2.65
CA ASP A 44 -42.00 -21.75 4.01
C ASP A 44 -43.26 -22.61 4.17
N ARG A 45 -43.57 -23.03 5.41
CA ARG A 45 -44.76 -23.85 5.70
C ARG A 45 -46.08 -23.13 5.43
N ASN A 46 -46.07 -21.80 5.33
CA ASN A 46 -47.23 -20.96 5.07
C ASN A 46 -47.38 -20.64 3.57
N GLY A 47 -46.43 -21.06 2.74
CA GLY A 47 -46.41 -20.77 1.30
C GLY A 47 -45.70 -19.47 0.93
N ASP A 48 -45.07 -18.78 1.90
CA ASP A 48 -44.36 -17.53 1.67
C ASP A 48 -42.92 -17.79 1.19
N ALA A 49 -42.41 -16.94 0.30
CA ALA A 49 -41.04 -17.08 -0.22
C ALA A 49 -39.99 -16.95 0.90
N GLU A 50 -39.20 -18.00 1.12
CA GLU A 50 -38.17 -18.02 2.15
C GLU A 50 -36.94 -17.23 1.70
N SER A 51 -36.50 -16.27 2.51
CA SER A 51 -35.28 -15.52 2.23
C SER A 51 -34.02 -16.30 2.57
N TYR A 52 -33.07 -16.26 1.65
CA TYR A 52 -31.79 -16.93 1.79
C TYR A 52 -30.92 -16.23 2.83
N LYS A 53 -30.55 -16.99 3.85
CA LYS A 53 -29.67 -16.52 4.90
C LYS A 53 -28.22 -16.92 4.64
N VAL A 54 -27.37 -15.94 4.40
CA VAL A 54 -25.91 -16.12 4.41
C VAL A 54 -25.46 -16.27 5.85
N THR A 55 -24.64 -17.29 6.12
CA THR A 55 -24.05 -17.49 7.45
C THR A 55 -22.57 -17.85 7.33
N PHE A 56 -21.73 -16.97 7.86
CA PHE A 56 -20.32 -17.22 8.17
C PHE A 56 -20.25 -17.68 9.62
N SER A 57 -19.95 -18.96 9.82
CA SER A 57 -19.79 -19.51 11.16
C SER A 57 -18.35 -19.34 11.64
N ARG A 58 -18.15 -19.38 12.97
CA ARG A 58 -16.78 -19.37 13.54
C ARG A 58 -15.90 -20.50 12.99
N ARG A 59 -16.48 -21.66 12.66
CA ARG A 59 -15.77 -22.84 12.12
C ARG A 59 -15.64 -22.80 10.59
N HIS A 60 -16.64 -22.30 9.90
CA HIS A 60 -16.70 -22.19 8.44
C HIS A 60 -16.82 -20.72 8.06
N ARG A 61 -15.66 -20.09 7.93
CA ARG A 61 -15.49 -18.66 7.60
C ARG A 61 -15.52 -18.39 6.10
N VAL A 62 -15.69 -19.44 5.30
CA VAL A 62 -15.74 -19.38 3.85
C VAL A 62 -17.11 -19.87 3.41
N VAL A 63 -17.75 -19.11 2.51
CA VAL A 63 -19.01 -19.48 1.88
C VAL A 63 -18.74 -19.68 0.38
N PRO A 64 -18.84 -20.92 -0.13
CA PRO A 64 -18.77 -21.17 -1.56
C PRO A 64 -20.11 -20.78 -2.22
N VAL A 65 -20.02 -20.03 -3.32
CA VAL A 65 -21.16 -19.58 -4.11
C VAL A 65 -20.96 -20.09 -5.54
N HIS A 66 -21.91 -20.88 -6.05
CA HIS A 66 -21.83 -21.37 -7.42
C HIS A 66 -21.99 -20.21 -8.41
N LYS A 67 -21.12 -20.10 -9.42
CA LYS A 67 -21.08 -18.97 -10.38
C LYS A 67 -22.38 -18.78 -11.13
N SER A 68 -23.08 -19.88 -11.44
CA SER A 68 -24.37 -19.85 -12.15
C SER A 68 -25.60 -19.85 -11.23
N ALA A 69 -25.41 -19.82 -9.89
CA ALA A 69 -26.55 -19.78 -8.98
C ALA A 69 -27.25 -18.42 -9.12
N SER A 70 -28.56 -18.47 -9.36
CA SER A 70 -29.42 -17.29 -9.44
C SER A 70 -30.68 -17.53 -8.62
N GLY A 71 -31.26 -16.44 -8.15
CA GLY A 71 -32.53 -16.41 -7.43
C GLY A 71 -33.32 -15.21 -7.89
N LYS A 72 -34.35 -14.88 -7.12
CA LYS A 72 -35.13 -13.68 -7.35
C LYS A 72 -35.05 -12.80 -6.12
N ASP A 73 -35.13 -11.50 -6.32
CA ASP A 73 -35.45 -10.60 -5.23
C ASP A 73 -36.98 -10.58 -4.96
N ARG A 74 -37.40 -9.76 -3.99
CA ARG A 74 -38.81 -9.59 -3.64
C ARG A 74 -39.65 -8.97 -4.77
N ASP A 75 -39.02 -8.21 -5.67
CA ASP A 75 -39.65 -7.59 -6.83
C ASP A 75 -39.78 -8.59 -8.01
N GLY A 76 -39.22 -9.79 -7.87
CA GLY A 76 -39.22 -10.84 -8.87
C GLY A 76 -38.07 -10.75 -9.88
N GLU A 77 -37.17 -9.77 -9.72
CA GLU A 77 -36.01 -9.59 -10.58
C GLU A 77 -35.00 -10.71 -10.35
N LYS A 78 -34.47 -11.26 -11.45
CA LYS A 78 -33.46 -12.30 -11.37
C LYS A 78 -32.12 -11.68 -10.99
N ILE A 79 -31.53 -12.16 -9.90
CA ILE A 79 -30.20 -11.74 -9.45
C ILE A 79 -29.30 -12.96 -9.29
N MET A 80 -28.04 -12.81 -9.71
CA MET A 80 -27.02 -13.84 -9.48
C MET A 80 -26.63 -13.83 -8.01
N LYS A 81 -26.49 -15.02 -7.42
CA LYS A 81 -26.10 -15.16 -6.02
C LYS A 81 -24.73 -14.53 -5.73
N VAL A 82 -23.84 -14.51 -6.72
CA VAL A 82 -22.54 -13.83 -6.62
C VAL A 82 -22.73 -12.30 -6.48
N ASP A 83 -23.61 -11.72 -7.29
CA ASP A 83 -23.87 -10.28 -7.28
C ASP A 83 -24.60 -9.86 -6.00
N TYR A 84 -25.44 -10.74 -5.43
CA TYR A 84 -26.01 -10.57 -4.10
C TYR A 84 -24.94 -10.41 -3.01
N PHE A 85 -23.85 -11.19 -3.05
CA PHE A 85 -22.74 -11.03 -2.11
C PHE A 85 -21.94 -9.75 -2.40
N ARG A 86 -21.60 -9.48 -3.66
CA ARG A 86 -20.79 -8.31 -4.08
C ARG A 86 -21.48 -6.98 -3.79
N GLY A 87 -22.81 -6.93 -3.96
CA GLY A 87 -23.62 -5.74 -3.70
C GLY A 87 -23.94 -5.52 -2.22
N HIS A 88 -23.57 -6.43 -1.32
CA HIS A 88 -23.82 -6.25 0.11
C HIS A 88 -22.96 -5.09 0.66
N PRO A 89 -23.52 -4.17 1.47
CA PRO A 89 -22.76 -3.02 2.00
C PRO A 89 -21.53 -3.36 2.84
N GLU A 90 -21.47 -4.58 3.36
CA GLU A 90 -20.35 -5.07 4.18
C GLU A 90 -19.42 -6.02 3.42
N CYS A 91 -19.57 -6.14 2.08
CA CYS A 91 -18.59 -6.79 1.22
C CYS A 91 -17.49 -5.79 0.82
N GLU A 92 -16.23 -6.22 0.87
CA GLU A 92 -15.10 -5.42 0.38
C GLU A 92 -15.27 -5.09 -1.11
N GLY A 93 -15.07 -3.82 -1.47
CA GLY A 93 -15.24 -3.32 -2.84
C GLY A 93 -16.69 -3.17 -3.29
N SER A 94 -17.67 -3.34 -2.41
CA SER A 94 -19.09 -3.17 -2.75
C SER A 94 -19.41 -1.73 -3.16
N PRO A 95 -20.14 -1.51 -4.27
CA PRO A 95 -20.61 -0.18 -4.64
C PRO A 95 -21.57 0.40 -3.60
N ASN A 96 -22.21 -0.46 -2.81
CA ASN A 96 -23.20 -0.07 -1.80
C ASN A 96 -22.59 0.02 -0.40
N ALA A 97 -21.27 0.11 -0.28
CA ALA A 97 -20.59 0.14 1.01
C ALA A 97 -21.08 1.28 1.91
N ASN A 98 -21.39 2.46 1.35
CA ASN A 98 -21.93 3.61 2.08
C ASN A 98 -21.15 3.92 3.37
N GLY A 99 -19.81 3.84 3.32
CA GLY A 99 -18.91 4.07 4.45
C GLY A 99 -18.88 2.94 5.49
N ARG A 100 -19.57 1.82 5.27
CA ARG A 100 -19.52 0.67 6.17
C ARG A 100 -18.18 -0.04 6.05
N ARG A 101 -17.66 -0.49 7.20
CA ARG A 101 -16.45 -1.30 7.24
C ARG A 101 -16.73 -2.68 6.65
N PRO A 102 -15.88 -3.17 5.74
CA PRO A 102 -16.06 -4.49 5.16
C PRO A 102 -15.92 -5.57 6.24
N LYS A 103 -16.80 -6.57 6.18
CA LYS A 103 -16.79 -7.74 7.07
C LYS A 103 -16.41 -9.01 6.34
N PHE A 104 -16.56 -9.08 5.02
CA PHE A 104 -16.16 -10.20 4.20
C PHE A 104 -15.68 -9.73 2.84
N LYS A 105 -14.93 -10.57 2.12
CA LYS A 105 -14.45 -10.29 0.77
C LYS A 105 -14.60 -11.50 -0.15
N GLU A 106 -14.65 -11.24 -1.45
CA GLU A 106 -14.45 -12.29 -2.45
C GLU A 106 -12.99 -12.74 -2.41
N MET A 107 -12.76 -14.04 -2.24
CA MET A 107 -11.45 -14.65 -2.33
C MET A 107 -11.09 -14.77 -3.80
N ASN A 108 -10.20 -13.91 -4.26
CA ASN A 108 -9.65 -13.93 -5.60
C ASN A 108 -8.14 -14.19 -5.49
N ALA A 109 -7.73 -15.44 -5.73
CA ALA A 109 -6.35 -15.85 -5.57
C ALA A 109 -5.41 -15.06 -6.49
N ASP A 110 -5.81 -14.80 -7.73
CA ASP A 110 -4.97 -14.08 -8.69
C ASP A 110 -4.78 -12.61 -8.28
N LYS A 111 -5.85 -11.92 -7.89
CA LYS A 111 -5.73 -10.54 -7.38
C LYS A 111 -4.95 -10.47 -6.07
N ASP A 112 -5.18 -11.41 -5.15
CA ASP A 112 -4.42 -11.47 -3.89
C ASP A 112 -2.92 -11.78 -4.15
N ILE A 113 -2.61 -12.59 -5.17
CA ILE A 113 -1.24 -12.84 -5.65
C ILE A 113 -0.65 -11.57 -6.27
N ASP A 114 -1.38 -10.86 -7.12
CA ASP A 114 -0.90 -9.63 -7.75
C ASP A 114 -0.55 -8.56 -6.71
N ILE A 115 -1.45 -8.34 -5.74
CA ILE A 115 -1.20 -7.42 -4.61
C ILE A 115 0.04 -7.85 -3.82
N ALA A 116 0.17 -9.16 -3.53
CA ALA A 116 1.33 -9.68 -2.82
C ALA A 116 2.63 -9.56 -3.65
N LEU A 117 2.56 -9.71 -4.97
CA LEU A 117 3.70 -9.54 -5.87
C LEU A 117 4.13 -8.08 -5.92
N GLU A 118 3.19 -7.13 -6.01
CA GLU A 118 3.48 -5.70 -5.94
C GLU A 118 4.12 -5.31 -4.61
N ALA A 119 3.53 -5.72 -3.48
CA ALA A 119 4.11 -5.47 -2.16
C ALA A 119 5.55 -6.05 -2.04
N ASN A 120 5.80 -7.23 -2.59
CA ASN A 120 7.13 -7.82 -2.63
C ASN A 120 8.11 -7.06 -3.52
N LYS A 121 7.65 -6.49 -4.65
CA LYS A 121 8.49 -5.64 -5.51
C LYS A 121 8.93 -4.39 -4.75
N VAL A 122 8.00 -3.70 -4.11
CA VAL A 122 8.27 -2.49 -3.31
C VAL A 122 9.25 -2.81 -2.17
N ARG A 123 9.03 -3.91 -1.44
CA ARG A 123 9.95 -4.32 -0.38
C ARG A 123 11.36 -4.60 -0.90
N ARG A 124 11.48 -5.34 -2.01
CA ARG A 124 12.77 -5.62 -2.65
C ARG A 124 13.48 -4.35 -3.10
N GLU A 125 12.74 -3.38 -3.65
CA GLU A 125 13.28 -2.09 -4.04
C GLU A 125 13.84 -1.33 -2.84
N ALA A 126 13.04 -1.21 -1.77
CA ALA A 126 13.45 -0.58 -0.51
C ALA A 126 14.71 -1.25 0.08
N GLU A 127 14.71 -2.58 0.19
CA GLU A 127 15.85 -3.36 0.70
C GLU A 127 17.10 -3.19 -0.18
N THR A 128 16.95 -3.21 -1.51
CA THR A 128 18.06 -3.03 -2.45
C THR A 128 18.65 -1.63 -2.34
N LEU A 129 17.80 -0.61 -2.25
CA LEU A 129 18.22 0.77 -2.09
C LEU A 129 18.95 0.94 -0.74
N ALA A 130 18.37 0.43 0.35
CA ALA A 130 18.99 0.39 1.67
C ALA A 130 20.36 -0.33 1.65
N ALA A 131 20.47 -1.46 0.94
CA ALA A 131 21.70 -2.23 0.78
C ALA A 131 22.79 -1.49 -0.02
N ASN A 132 22.41 -0.56 -0.90
CA ASN A 132 23.35 0.23 -1.69
C ASN A 132 23.80 1.53 -1.01
N LEU A 133 23.10 2.00 0.04
CA LEU A 133 23.49 3.20 0.78
C LEU A 133 24.81 3.02 1.53
N THR A 134 25.77 3.91 1.29
CA THR A 134 27.10 3.89 1.91
C THR A 134 27.53 5.29 2.34
N GLY A 135 28.52 5.36 3.24
CA GLY A 135 29.14 6.62 3.64
C GLY A 135 28.14 7.63 4.23
N GLU A 136 28.08 8.81 3.63
CA GLU A 136 27.26 9.93 4.10
C GLU A 136 25.77 9.74 3.78
N ASN A 137 25.45 9.15 2.62
CA ASN A 137 24.07 8.80 2.27
C ASN A 137 23.47 7.82 3.29
N LEU A 138 24.28 6.90 3.81
CA LEU A 138 23.85 6.00 4.88
C LEU A 138 23.57 6.76 6.18
N LYS A 139 24.41 7.73 6.55
CA LYS A 139 24.21 8.57 7.74
C LYS A 139 22.94 9.42 7.62
N ASN A 140 22.71 10.00 6.44
CA ASN A 140 21.53 10.80 6.18
C ASN A 140 20.26 9.93 6.24
N ALA A 141 20.28 8.75 5.62
CA ALA A 141 19.13 7.84 5.66
C ALA A 141 18.85 7.36 7.09
N ALA A 142 19.90 7.08 7.87
CA ALA A 142 19.76 6.75 9.28
C ALA A 142 19.14 7.89 10.10
N ALA A 143 19.51 9.15 9.82
CA ALA A 143 18.93 10.31 10.49
C ALA A 143 17.42 10.44 10.21
N LEU A 144 16.97 10.16 8.97
CA LEU A 144 15.54 10.20 8.59
C LEU A 144 14.67 9.17 9.33
N ILE A 145 15.28 8.07 9.79
CA ILE A 145 14.63 7.04 10.60
C ILE A 145 14.91 7.23 12.10
N GLY A 146 15.41 8.40 12.51
CA GLY A 146 15.65 8.75 13.91
C GLY A 146 16.92 8.12 14.52
N LYS A 147 17.85 7.63 13.71
CA LYS A 147 19.13 7.07 14.16
C LYS A 147 20.28 8.04 13.86
N VAL A 148 20.73 8.73 14.89
CA VAL A 148 21.87 9.67 14.82
C VAL A 148 23.05 9.08 15.59
N GLY A 149 24.19 8.96 14.92
CA GLY A 149 25.43 8.42 15.51
C GLY A 149 25.52 6.89 15.51
N GLY A 150 26.74 6.38 15.69
CA GLY A 150 27.06 4.95 15.68
C GLY A 150 28.06 4.54 14.59
N THR A 151 28.39 3.25 14.57
CA THR A 151 29.28 2.69 13.55
C THR A 151 28.56 2.58 12.21
N GLN A 152 29.30 2.53 11.09
CA GLN A 152 28.67 2.29 9.79
C GLN A 152 27.85 0.99 9.77
N LYS A 153 28.30 -0.06 10.46
CA LYS A 153 27.57 -1.33 10.56
C LYS A 153 26.24 -1.16 11.29
N SER A 154 26.19 -0.42 12.41
CA SER A 154 24.95 -0.21 13.15
C SER A 154 23.96 0.67 12.38
N LEU A 155 24.45 1.71 11.69
CA LEU A 155 23.62 2.54 10.82
C LEU A 155 23.05 1.73 9.65
N LYS A 156 23.89 0.88 9.03
CA LYS A 156 23.49 -0.01 7.94
C LYS A 156 22.38 -0.95 8.37
N PHE A 157 22.56 -1.61 9.51
CA PHE A 157 21.56 -2.50 10.06
C PHE A 157 20.24 -1.79 10.33
N ALA A 158 20.27 -0.60 10.95
CA ALA A 158 19.06 0.16 11.24
C ALA A 158 18.31 0.59 9.97
N VAL A 159 19.03 1.05 8.94
CA VAL A 159 18.46 1.46 7.65
C VAL A 159 17.84 0.26 6.92
N MET A 160 18.48 -0.91 6.94
CA MET A 160 17.90 -2.13 6.38
C MET A 160 16.65 -2.59 7.13
N GLN A 161 16.63 -2.48 8.46
CA GLN A 161 15.44 -2.80 9.25
C GLN A 161 14.27 -1.87 8.95
N ALA A 162 14.52 -0.57 8.79
CA ALA A 162 13.48 0.39 8.41
C ALA A 162 12.90 0.06 7.02
N ALA A 163 13.77 -0.24 6.04
CA ALA A 163 13.34 -0.66 4.70
C ALA A 163 12.56 -1.97 4.69
N PHE A 164 12.85 -2.89 5.62
CA PHE A 164 12.15 -4.17 5.75
C PHE A 164 10.76 -4.01 6.39
N HIS A 165 10.66 -3.20 7.45
CA HIS A 165 9.42 -3.05 8.22
C HIS A 165 8.39 -2.14 7.54
N ASP A 166 8.81 -0.98 7.03
CA ASP A 166 7.95 0.01 6.38
C ASP A 166 8.57 0.48 5.05
N PRO A 167 8.53 -0.35 4.01
CA PRO A 167 9.22 -0.08 2.74
C PRO A 167 8.68 1.15 2.02
N ASP A 168 7.36 1.37 2.05
CA ASP A 168 6.73 2.55 1.42
C ASP A 168 7.16 3.85 2.08
N GLU A 169 7.14 3.91 3.41
CA GLU A 169 7.56 5.10 4.17
C GLU A 169 9.07 5.35 4.02
N PHE A 170 9.86 4.27 4.04
CA PHE A 170 11.29 4.34 3.78
C PHE A 170 11.59 4.91 2.39
N LEU A 171 10.95 4.38 1.34
CA LEU A 171 11.12 4.87 -0.02
C LEU A 171 10.65 6.31 -0.14
N ALA A 172 9.51 6.70 0.46
CA ALA A 172 9.04 8.08 0.44
C ALA A 172 10.06 9.05 1.05
N LYS A 173 10.65 8.70 2.20
CA LYS A 173 11.65 9.54 2.88
C LYS A 173 12.99 9.62 2.15
N VAL A 174 13.40 8.54 1.49
CA VAL A 174 14.71 8.44 0.83
C VAL A 174 14.66 8.93 -0.62
N ASN A 175 13.51 8.84 -1.28
CA ASN A 175 13.30 9.37 -2.62
C ASN A 175 12.95 10.85 -2.65
N ASP A 176 12.77 11.48 -1.49
CA ASP A 176 12.62 12.93 -1.35
C ASP A 176 13.77 13.64 -2.10
N ASP A 177 13.40 14.58 -2.97
CA ASP A 177 14.35 15.32 -3.81
C ASP A 177 15.39 16.06 -2.97
N GLN A 178 15.03 16.48 -1.75
CA GLN A 178 15.96 17.07 -0.80
C GLN A 178 17.03 16.07 -0.33
N PHE A 179 16.67 14.79 -0.14
CA PHE A 179 17.63 13.76 0.24
C PHE A 179 18.63 13.47 -0.88
N LYS A 180 18.14 13.35 -2.13
CA LYS A 180 19.00 13.17 -3.31
C LYS A 180 19.92 14.36 -3.52
N ALA A 181 19.42 15.58 -3.34
CA ALA A 181 20.20 16.80 -3.43
C ALA A 181 21.26 16.89 -2.32
N ARG A 182 20.94 16.50 -1.08
CA ARG A 182 21.93 16.46 0.02
C ARG A 182 23.06 15.47 -0.28
N GLY A 183 22.73 14.25 -0.69
CA GLY A 183 23.72 13.24 -1.10
C GLY A 183 24.52 13.62 -2.36
N PHE A 184 23.97 14.50 -3.20
CA PHE A 184 24.67 15.09 -4.35
C PHE A 184 25.68 16.16 -3.92
N ILE A 185 25.28 17.10 -3.06
CA ILE A 185 26.14 18.16 -2.54
C ILE A 185 27.32 17.60 -1.77
N GLN A 186 27.08 16.67 -0.84
CA GLN A 186 28.14 16.08 -0.03
C GLN A 186 29.19 15.36 -0.90
N ARG A 187 28.74 14.67 -1.95
CA ARG A 187 29.63 14.03 -2.93
C ARG A 187 30.44 15.05 -3.72
N ALA A 188 29.82 16.15 -4.13
CA ALA A 188 30.47 17.23 -4.86
C ALA A 188 31.49 17.99 -3.99
N ILE A 189 31.24 18.15 -2.69
CA ILE A 189 32.21 18.68 -1.74
C ILE A 189 33.38 17.69 -1.58
N LYS A 190 33.09 16.39 -1.37
CA LYS A 190 34.12 15.37 -1.18
C LYS A 190 35.05 15.21 -2.39
N GLN A 191 34.55 15.40 -3.60
CA GLN A 191 35.34 15.36 -4.84
C GLN A 191 35.94 16.73 -5.21
N GLU A 192 35.84 17.72 -4.33
CA GLU A 192 36.35 19.08 -4.55
C GLU A 192 35.80 19.74 -5.84
N VAL A 193 34.56 19.41 -6.20
CA VAL A 193 33.80 20.12 -7.25
C VAL A 193 33.13 21.35 -6.62
N LEU A 194 32.58 21.17 -5.42
CA LEU A 194 32.15 22.27 -4.56
C LEU A 194 33.22 22.57 -3.52
N LYS A 195 33.42 23.86 -3.23
CA LYS A 195 34.31 24.30 -2.14
C LYS A 195 33.46 24.68 -0.93
N ARG A 196 33.88 24.22 0.25
CA ARG A 196 33.27 24.60 1.53
C ARG A 196 34.21 25.55 2.26
N GLU A 197 33.76 26.77 2.48
CA GLU A 197 34.48 27.81 3.22
C GLU A 197 33.66 28.17 4.47
N GLY A 198 33.98 27.52 5.58
CA GLY A 198 33.14 27.56 6.78
C GLY A 198 31.78 26.91 6.53
N PHE A 199 30.71 27.70 6.62
CA PHE A 199 29.34 27.26 6.30
C PHE A 199 28.99 27.44 4.82
N ILE A 200 29.69 28.34 4.12
CA ILE A 200 29.38 28.73 2.75
C ILE A 200 29.82 27.64 1.77
N ILE A 201 28.92 27.27 0.86
CA ILE A 201 29.19 26.32 -0.22
C ILE A 201 29.29 27.11 -1.54
N LYS A 202 30.38 26.91 -2.27
CA LYS A 202 30.69 27.60 -3.52
C LYS A 202 30.87 26.65 -4.70
N PHE A 203 30.44 27.08 -5.88
CA PHE A 203 30.68 26.45 -7.17
C PHE A 203 31.31 27.46 -8.14
N GLY A 204 32.50 27.15 -8.69
CA GLY A 204 33.15 28.02 -9.68
C GLY A 204 33.47 29.45 -9.20
N GLY A 205 33.53 29.69 -7.88
CA GLY A 205 33.73 31.02 -7.29
C GLY A 205 32.44 31.73 -6.85
N SER A 206 31.27 31.25 -7.31
CA SER A 206 29.96 31.75 -6.89
C SER A 206 29.43 31.00 -5.67
N THR A 207 28.83 31.73 -4.73
CA THR A 207 28.14 31.13 -3.59
C THR A 207 26.83 30.50 -4.04
N ILE A 208 26.64 29.21 -3.74
CA ILE A 208 25.39 28.48 -4.02
C ILE A 208 24.48 28.36 -2.80
N GLY A 209 25.03 28.54 -1.60
CA GLY A 209 24.27 28.58 -0.35
C GLY A 209 25.17 28.96 0.82
N ILE A 210 24.60 29.64 1.82
CA ILE A 210 25.31 29.97 3.07
C ILE A 210 25.39 28.78 4.01
N ASP A 211 24.59 27.75 3.76
CA ASP A 211 24.61 26.44 4.39
C ASP A 211 24.21 25.33 3.40
N GLU A 212 24.13 24.10 3.89
CA GLU A 212 23.81 22.92 3.08
C GLU A 212 22.34 22.91 2.62
N ASP A 213 21.43 23.50 3.38
CA ASP A 213 19.99 23.49 3.07
C ASP A 213 19.65 24.54 2.00
N GLU A 214 20.27 25.73 2.05
CA GLU A 214 20.20 26.71 0.96
C GLU A 214 20.81 26.16 -0.33
N ALA A 215 21.94 25.46 -0.24
CA ALA A 215 22.58 24.87 -1.41
C ALA A 215 21.72 23.75 -2.03
N ILE A 216 21.02 22.96 -1.20
CA ILE A 216 20.01 21.99 -1.66
C ILE A 216 18.89 22.72 -2.41
N HIS A 217 18.36 23.78 -1.82
CA HIS A 217 17.29 24.57 -2.44
C HIS A 217 17.72 25.18 -3.77
N ALA A 218 18.95 25.71 -3.86
CA ALA A 218 19.51 26.28 -5.08
C ALA A 218 19.64 25.23 -6.20
N ILE A 219 20.14 24.04 -5.87
CA ILE A 219 20.34 22.95 -6.84
C ILE A 219 19.01 22.32 -7.28
N LEU A 220 18.02 22.23 -6.40
CA LEU A 220 16.68 21.77 -6.76
C LEU A 220 15.93 22.77 -7.64
N LYS A 221 16.17 24.06 -7.44
CA LYS A 221 15.54 25.15 -8.20
C LYS A 221 16.19 25.36 -9.57
N ASP A 222 17.51 25.19 -9.68
CA ASP A 222 18.29 25.44 -10.88
C ASP A 222 18.86 24.14 -11.48
N LYS A 223 18.20 23.65 -12.54
CA LYS A 223 18.61 22.45 -13.26
C LYS A 223 19.93 22.61 -14.00
N ASP A 224 20.29 23.82 -14.42
CA ASP A 224 21.54 24.06 -15.15
C ASP A 224 22.73 24.03 -14.19
N LEU A 225 22.55 24.58 -12.98
CA LEU A 225 23.51 24.43 -11.89
C LEU A 225 23.72 22.95 -11.54
N TYR A 226 22.64 22.19 -11.36
CA TYR A 226 22.71 20.74 -11.12
C TYR A 226 23.51 20.01 -12.21
N ASN A 227 23.15 20.23 -13.48
CA ASN A 227 23.80 19.58 -14.63
C ASN A 227 25.28 19.95 -14.75
N SER A 228 25.64 21.20 -14.42
CA SER A 228 27.03 21.67 -14.46
C SER A 228 27.89 20.97 -13.40
N ILE A 229 27.37 20.82 -12.19
CA ILE A 229 28.05 20.10 -11.10
C ILE A 229 28.13 18.59 -11.43
N ASP A 230 27.05 17.99 -11.95
CA ASP A 230 27.00 16.57 -12.31
C ASP A 230 27.98 16.22 -13.43
N LYS A 231 28.11 17.09 -14.44
CA LYS A 231 29.08 16.91 -15.52
C LYS A 231 30.51 16.86 -14.99
N LEU A 232 30.86 17.77 -14.06
CA LEU A 232 32.19 17.82 -13.45
C LEU A 232 32.47 16.62 -12.55
N LEU A 233 31.47 16.18 -11.77
CA LEU A 233 31.52 14.95 -10.97
C LEU A 233 31.82 13.70 -11.83
N LYS A 234 31.25 13.62 -13.04
CA LYS A 234 31.48 12.50 -13.96
C LYS A 234 32.88 12.49 -14.58
N THR A 235 33.48 13.65 -14.80
CA THR A 235 34.86 13.77 -15.34
C THR A 235 35.96 13.49 -14.33
N LYS A 236 35.71 13.60 -13.03
CA LYS A 236 36.69 13.32 -11.95
C LYS A 236 36.70 11.84 -11.50
N LYS A 237 35.96 10.98 -12.19
CA LYS A 237 35.78 9.57 -11.82
C LYS A 237 36.92 8.68 -12.27
#